data_AF-A0A7X8QHM6-F1
#
_entry.id   AF-A0A7X8QHM6-F1
#
_cell.length_a   1.000
_cell.length_b   1.000
_cell.length_c   1.000
_cell.angle_alpha   90.00
_cell.angle_beta   90.00
_cell.angle_gamma   90.00
#
_symmetry.space_group_name_H-M   'P 1'
#
loop_
_entity.id
_entity.type
_entity.pdbx_description
1 polymer ?
#
loop_
_entity_poly.entity_id
_entity_poly.type
_entity_poly.pdbx_seq_one_letter_code
_entity_poly.pdbx_strand_id
1 'polypeptide(L)'
;MNDIRIIPKNIKNLFNILLIFVLLTASFIIVYLTDGTRNVYLQIFYIPLILSAYFWYVYGGLCVAIISGILLGPFMPLSVSEGIMQSTGNWIIRMIIFILVGGITGYAFNR
;
A
#
# COMPACT_ATOMS: atom_id res chain seq x y z
N MET A 1 22.52 28.42 -18.97
CA MET A 1 22.60 28.12 -17.53
C MET A 1 21.24 27.66 -17.06
N ASN A 2 21.04 26.34 -17.03
CA ASN A 2 20.10 25.66 -16.16
C ASN A 2 20.48 24.19 -16.22
N ASP A 3 21.53 23.83 -15.48
CA ASP A 3 21.81 22.45 -15.12
C ASP A 3 20.67 21.99 -14.21
N ILE A 4 19.57 21.58 -14.86
CA ILE A 4 18.46 20.91 -14.22
C ILE A 4 19.05 19.63 -13.66
N ARG A 5 19.19 19.59 -12.34
CA ARG A 5 19.77 18.50 -11.56
C ARG A 5 19.25 17.16 -12.07
N ILE A 6 20.07 16.47 -12.86
CA ILE A 6 19.80 15.11 -13.31
C ILE A 6 20.02 14.22 -12.09
N ILE A 7 18.96 14.02 -11.30
CA ILE A 7 19.02 13.10 -10.16
C ILE A 7 19.26 11.70 -10.74
N PRO A 8 20.30 10.98 -10.29
CA PRO A 8 20.54 9.62 -10.74
C PRO A 8 19.31 8.76 -10.48
N LYS A 9 18.95 7.91 -11.44
CA LYS A 9 17.79 6.99 -11.36
C LYS A 9 17.72 6.24 -10.02
N ASN A 10 18.88 5.84 -9.49
CA ASN A 10 19.01 5.12 -8.23
C ASN A 10 18.58 5.96 -7.02
N ILE A 11 18.94 7.26 -6.99
CA ILE A 11 18.56 8.18 -5.91
C ILE A 11 17.05 8.44 -5.95
N LYS A 12 16.47 8.61 -7.14
CA LYS A 12 15.01 8.75 -7.31
C LYS A 12 14.27 7.50 -6.82
N ASN A 13 14.76 6.31 -7.17
CA ASN A 13 14.17 5.05 -6.71
C ASN A 13 14.26 4.90 -5.19
N LEU A 14 15.39 5.25 -4.58
CA LEU A 14 15.54 5.22 -3.13
C LEU A 14 14.54 6.15 -2.45
N PHE A 15 14.40 7.38 -2.93
CA PHE A 15 13.42 8.33 -2.41
C PHE A 15 11.99 7.80 -2.51
N ASN A 16 11.63 7.24 -3.68
CA ASN A 16 10.31 6.64 -3.88
C ASN A 16 10.07 5.45 -2.94
N ILE A 17 11.06 4.59 -2.72
CA ILE A 17 10.95 3.45 -1.79
C ILE A 17 10.72 3.96 -0.36
N LEU A 18 11.50 4.94 0.08
CA LEU A 18 11.34 5.55 1.40
C LEU A 18 9.96 6.20 1.57
N LEU A 19 9.49 6.89 0.53
CA LEU A 19 8.15 7.50 0.54
C LEU A 19 7.05 6.43 0.70
N ILE A 20 7.10 5.36 -0.10
CA ILE A 20 6.12 4.26 0.01
C ILE A 20 6.19 3.58 1.37
N PHE A 21 7.39 3.36 1.91
CA PHE A 21 7.57 2.80 3.24
C PHE A 21 6.92 3.68 4.32
N VAL A 22 7.20 4.98 4.32
CA VAL A 22 6.59 5.94 5.27
C VAL A 22 5.07 5.95 5.15
N LEU A 23 4.53 5.94 3.92
CA LEU A 23 3.09 5.93 3.69
C LEU A 23 2.44 4.64 4.19
N LEU A 24 3.06 3.47 3.98
CA LEU A 24 2.57 2.20 4.51
C LEU A 24 2.57 2.18 6.04
N THR A 25 3.66 2.62 6.67
CA THR A 25 3.77 2.71 8.13
C THR A 25 2.73 3.67 8.71
N ALA A 26 2.58 4.86 8.11
CA ALA A 26 1.57 5.83 8.54
C ALA A 26 0.15 5.27 8.38
N SER A 27 -0.15 4.62 7.25
CA SER A 27 -1.45 3.99 7.00
C SER A 27 -1.75 2.90 8.04
N PHE A 28 -0.76 2.05 8.34
CA PHE A 28 -0.90 1.01 9.36
C PHE A 28 -1.22 1.60 10.74
N ILE A 29 -0.48 2.63 11.17
CA ILE A 29 -0.70 3.31 12.45
C ILE A 29 -2.09 3.92 12.51
N ILE A 30 -2.53 4.63 11.46
CA ILE A 30 -3.87 5.22 11.40
C ILE A 30 -4.95 4.16 11.55
N VAL A 31 -4.85 3.05 10.81
CA VAL A 31 -5.83 1.97 10.87
C VAL A 31 -5.84 1.32 12.26
N TYR A 32 -4.67 1.08 12.85
CA TYR A 32 -4.57 0.50 14.19
C TYR A 32 -5.21 1.41 15.26
N LEU A 33 -4.90 2.71 15.22
CA LEU A 33 -5.45 3.69 16.16
C LEU A 33 -6.95 3.93 15.96
N THR A 34 -7.47 3.64 14.77
CA THR A 34 -8.90 3.77 14.42
C THR A 34 -9.64 2.43 14.51
N ASP A 35 -9.20 1.56 15.41
CA ASP A 35 -9.86 0.30 15.75
C ASP A 35 -9.80 -0.79 14.66
N GLY A 36 -8.77 -0.80 13.83
CA GLY A 36 -8.52 -1.87 12.87
C GLY A 36 -9.39 -1.80 11.62
N THR A 37 -9.73 -2.96 11.05
CA THR A 37 -10.31 -3.05 9.70
C THR A 37 -11.83 -2.90 9.62
N ARG A 38 -12.52 -2.69 10.75
CA ARG A 38 -13.96 -2.43 10.78
C ARG A 38 -14.34 -1.05 10.23
N ASN A 39 -13.42 -0.09 10.30
CA ASN A 39 -13.64 1.30 9.87
C ASN A 39 -13.10 1.60 8.46
N VAL A 40 -13.57 2.68 7.86
CA VAL A 40 -13.22 3.08 6.48
C VAL A 40 -11.73 3.41 6.28
N TYR A 41 -11.00 3.72 7.36
CA TYR A 41 -9.61 4.19 7.32
C TYR A 41 -8.63 3.21 6.64
N LEU A 42 -8.96 1.92 6.56
CA LEU A 42 -8.16 0.94 5.82
C LEU A 42 -8.00 1.27 4.34
N GLN A 43 -8.91 2.06 3.76
CA GLN A 43 -8.83 2.51 2.36
C GLN A 43 -7.62 3.42 2.09
N ILE A 44 -7.01 4.00 3.12
CA ILE A 44 -5.80 4.83 2.96
C ILE A 44 -4.65 4.04 2.32
N PHE A 45 -4.62 2.71 2.47
CA PHE A 45 -3.64 1.84 1.80
C PHE A 45 -3.69 1.89 0.27
N TYR A 46 -4.79 2.37 -0.34
CA TYR A 46 -4.84 2.62 -1.77
C TYR A 46 -3.87 3.73 -2.21
N ILE A 47 -3.53 4.69 -1.33
CA ILE A 47 -2.59 5.77 -1.65
C ILE A 47 -1.19 5.22 -1.94
N PRO A 48 -0.50 4.50 -1.02
CA PRO A 48 0.81 3.93 -1.33
C PRO A 48 0.74 2.89 -2.45
N LEU A 49 -0.36 2.16 -2.60
CA LEU A 49 -0.54 1.17 -3.67
C LEU A 49 -0.60 1.82 -5.07
N ILE A 50 -1.43 2.83 -5.26
CA ILE A 50 -1.56 3.52 -6.55
C ILE A 50 -0.27 4.29 -6.86
N LEU A 51 0.35 4.89 -5.84
CA LEU A 51 1.59 5.63 -6.01
C LEU A 51 2.78 4.72 -6.38
N SER A 52 2.87 3.51 -5.80
CA SER A 52 3.88 2.54 -6.20
C SER A 52 3.64 2.03 -7.62
N ALA A 53 2.37 1.85 -8.00
CA ALA A 53 1.99 1.53 -9.38
C ALA A 53 2.39 2.64 -10.35
N TYR A 54 2.28 3.91 -9.95
CA TYR A 54 2.76 5.04 -10.75
C TYR A 54 4.29 5.05 -10.91
N PHE A 55 5.04 4.68 -9.87
CA PHE A 55 6.51 4.69 -9.91
C PHE A 55 7.14 3.50 -10.63
N TRP A 56 6.56 2.30 -10.49
CA TRP A 56 7.14 1.05 -11.00
C TRP A 56 6.12 0.17 -11.74
N TYR A 57 5.05 0.78 -12.25
CA TYR A 57 4.04 0.12 -13.06
C TYR A 57 3.43 -1.10 -12.35
N VAL A 58 3.16 -2.17 -13.10
CA VAL A 58 2.57 -3.41 -12.58
C VAL A 58 3.37 -3.99 -11.42
N TYR A 59 4.70 -4.03 -11.51
CA TYR A 59 5.54 -4.61 -10.45
C TYR A 59 5.40 -3.86 -9.13
N GLY A 60 5.44 -2.52 -9.17
CA GLY A 60 5.26 -1.69 -7.97
C GLY A 60 3.88 -1.85 -7.34
N GLY A 61 2.84 -1.86 -8.17
CA GLY A 61 1.46 -2.04 -7.72
C GLY A 61 1.23 -3.41 -7.07
N LEU A 62 1.71 -4.48 -7.69
CA LEU A 62 1.59 -5.85 -7.16
C LEU A 62 2.35 -6.04 -5.85
N CYS A 63 3.60 -5.58 -5.77
CA CYS A 63 4.39 -5.71 -4.54
C CYS A 63 3.72 -5.02 -3.37
N VAL A 64 3.27 -3.77 -3.54
CA VAL A 64 2.62 -3.02 -2.45
C VAL A 64 1.23 -3.56 -2.14
N ALA A 65 0.49 -4.08 -3.12
CA ALA A 65 -0.79 -4.76 -2.88
C ALA A 65 -0.65 -5.97 -1.94
N ILE A 66 0.35 -6.82 -2.18
CA ILE A 66 0.61 -8.00 -1.34
C ILE A 66 1.04 -7.56 0.06
N ILE A 67 1.98 -6.62 0.16
CA ILE A 67 2.43 -6.09 1.46
C ILE A 67 1.25 -5.49 2.24
N SER A 68 0.41 -4.69 1.57
CA SER A 68 -0.79 -4.08 2.18
C SER A 68 -1.77 -5.14 2.67
N GLY A 69 -2.00 -6.20 1.89
CA GLY A 69 -2.87 -7.30 2.30
C GLY A 69 -2.33 -8.07 3.51
N ILE A 70 -1.02 -8.25 3.62
CA ILE A 70 -0.38 -8.90 4.77
C ILE A 70 -0.46 -8.00 6.00
N LEU A 71 -0.13 -6.72 5.85
CA LEU A 71 -0.22 -5.73 6.93
C LEU A 71 -1.64 -5.60 7.47
N LEU A 72 -2.63 -5.52 6.58
CA LEU A 72 -4.06 -5.44 6.93
C LEU A 72 -4.73 -6.79 7.13
N GLY A 73 -3.98 -7.90 7.15
CA GLY A 73 -4.52 -9.25 7.28
C GLY A 73 -4.14 -9.88 8.61
N PRO A 74 -3.14 -10.78 8.64
CA PRO A 74 -2.68 -11.43 9.89
C PRO A 74 -2.22 -10.44 10.96
N PHE A 75 -1.74 -9.26 10.58
CA PHE A 75 -1.17 -8.27 11.52
C PHE A 75 -2.16 -7.20 11.97
N MET A 76 -3.38 -7.17 11.43
CA MET A 76 -4.40 -6.18 11.80
C MET A 76 -5.68 -6.87 12.29
N PRO A 77 -6.11 -6.62 13.53
CA PRO A 77 -7.41 -7.07 14.02
C PRO A 77 -8.58 -6.46 13.25
N LEU A 78 -9.74 -7.09 13.34
CA LEU A 78 -11.01 -6.50 12.90
C LEU A 78 -11.38 -5.32 13.80
N SER A 79 -11.26 -5.53 15.11
CA SER A 79 -11.35 -4.51 16.17
C SER A 79 -10.16 -4.67 17.10
N VAL A 80 -9.41 -3.59 17.30
CA VAL A 80 -8.22 -3.58 18.15
C VAL A 80 -8.63 -3.48 19.62
N SER A 81 -9.62 -2.63 19.92
CA SER A 81 -10.15 -2.41 21.27
C SER A 81 -10.85 -3.66 21.83
N GLU A 82 -11.56 -4.41 20.99
CA GLU A 82 -12.23 -5.65 21.39
C GLU A 82 -11.30 -6.89 21.29
N GLY A 83 -10.08 -6.73 20.73
CA GLY A 83 -9.16 -7.84 20.52
C GLY A 83 -9.66 -8.90 19.51
N ILE A 84 -10.60 -8.52 18.63
CA ILE A 84 -11.25 -9.43 17.70
C ILE A 84 -10.44 -9.50 16.41
N MET A 85 -9.94 -10.70 16.10
CA MET A 85 -9.30 -10.97 14.81
C MET A 85 -10.32 -11.17 13.70
N GLN A 86 -9.99 -10.67 12.51
CA GLN A 86 -10.78 -10.86 11.29
C GLN A 86 -10.60 -12.28 10.75
N SER A 87 -11.61 -12.77 10.02
CA SER A 87 -11.56 -14.07 9.37
C SER A 87 -10.48 -14.12 8.28
N THR A 88 -9.84 -15.28 8.11
CA THR A 88 -8.80 -15.46 7.10
C THR A 88 -9.30 -15.19 5.68
N GLY A 89 -10.53 -15.62 5.39
CA GLY A 89 -11.18 -15.37 4.09
C GLY A 89 -11.35 -13.88 3.79
N ASN A 90 -11.72 -13.06 4.78
CA ASN A 90 -11.98 -11.64 4.57
C ASN A 90 -10.73 -10.89 4.14
N TRP A 91 -9.59 -11.12 4.81
CA TRP A 91 -8.36 -10.41 4.44
C TRP A 91 -7.68 -10.99 3.21
N ILE A 92 -7.85 -12.28 2.89
CA ILE A 92 -7.42 -12.86 1.61
C ILE A 92 -8.18 -12.21 0.45
N ILE A 93 -9.51 -12.10 0.54
CA ILE A 93 -10.31 -11.42 -0.49
C ILE A 93 -9.87 -9.97 -0.64
N ARG A 94 -9.62 -9.26 0.47
CA ARG A 94 -9.09 -7.89 0.46
C ARG A 94 -7.75 -7.79 -0.27
N MET A 95 -6.83 -8.73 -0.03
CA MET A 95 -5.55 -8.81 -0.71
C MET A 95 -5.72 -9.05 -2.21
N ILE A 96 -6.63 -9.94 -2.62
CA ILE A 96 -6.94 -10.17 -4.04
C ILE A 96 -7.47 -8.89 -4.69
N ILE A 97 -8.37 -8.16 -4.02
CA ILE A 97 -8.86 -6.86 -4.51
C ILE A 97 -7.71 -5.87 -4.67
N PHE A 98 -6.80 -5.76 -3.69
CA PHE A 98 -5.62 -4.91 -3.82
C PHE A 98 -4.73 -5.33 -4.99
N ILE A 99 -4.52 -6.64 -5.19
CA ILE A 99 -3.72 -7.16 -6.32
C ILE A 99 -4.35 -6.76 -7.64
N LEU A 100 -5.68 -6.88 -7.79
CA LEU A 100 -6.39 -6.45 -8.98
C LEU A 100 -6.25 -4.95 -9.21
N VAL A 101 -6.48 -4.13 -8.17
CA VAL A 101 -6.34 -2.67 -8.28
C VAL A 101 -4.90 -2.26 -8.62
N GLY A 102 -3.90 -2.86 -7.96
CA GLY A 102 -2.48 -2.59 -8.19
C GLY A 102 -2.03 -3.02 -9.60
N GLY A 103 -2.51 -4.17 -10.07
CA GLY A 103 -2.25 -4.65 -11.43
C GLY A 103 -2.89 -3.75 -12.49
N ILE A 104 -4.17 -3.38 -12.34
CA ILE A 104 -4.89 -2.53 -13.29
C ILE A 104 -4.29 -1.13 -13.34
N THR A 105 -4.04 -0.50 -12.19
CA THR A 105 -3.44 0.83 -12.13
C THR A 105 -2.01 0.83 -12.66
N GLY A 106 -1.21 -0.19 -12.31
CA GLY A 106 0.15 -0.35 -12.81
C GLY A 106 0.21 -0.57 -14.32
N TYR A 107 -0.75 -1.32 -14.88
CA TYR A 107 -0.88 -1.49 -16.32
C TYR A 107 -1.30 -0.18 -16.99
N ALA A 108 -2.24 0.56 -16.40
CA ALA A 108 -2.71 1.83 -16.93
C ALA A 108 -1.61 2.91 -16.98
N PHE A 109 -0.66 2.88 -16.05
CA PHE A 109 0.50 3.77 -16.04
C PHE A 109 1.64 3.32 -16.96
N ASN A 110 1.66 2.06 -17.38
CA ASN A 110 2.67 1.51 -18.29
C ASN A 110 2.39 1.90 -19.75
N ARG A 111 2.37 3.20 -20.04
CA ARG A 111 2.14 3.78 -21.37
C ARG A 111 3.39 4.42 -21.93
#